data_AF-A0A4R7FSK0-F1
#
_entry.id   AF-A0A4R7FSK0-F1
#
_cell.length_a   1.000
_cell.length_b   1.000
_cell.length_c   1.000
_cell.angle_alpha   90.00
_cell.angle_beta   90.00
_cell.angle_gamma   90.00
#
_symmetry.space_group_name_H-M   'P 1'
#
loop_
_entity.id
_entity.type
_entity.pdbx_description
1 polymer ?
#
loop_
_entity_poly.entity_id
_entity_poly.type
_entity_poly.pdbx_seq_one_letter_code
_entity_poly.pdbx_strand_id
1 'polypeptide(L)'
;MVAVSVVIASRDPGPALVGLVRSLDAQTLPAAEFEVVVADDSTDGSAGRLLELEGRRSNVVVVAAAPDADRLALARRHASGDHVLELDQDLRLAPRALELLLDRARESGVAVVRGRVAGGRGRRIALVRAGAETSEVVDLDSGYACALQDVEPVPVPDGVAITAATIRWESGLLRVDAGVTGHGGEARLLVANDVVELEVPATLGDGTASAALDLRTAEAGRPLGDGVWSLRLRLSTPAGLVDLPLPSGRRVAAVIDGRPSVVRAGESGAEVDAGATATPVAGAAPRETATVVESARGILLTLDQPALHVHGDGELDARLLLDSFALRARLVCRDGSARVEALASSLAGVSRIALGVGGGKPVQTGLRLRVDGVGAMTVEAVPPSKPKAPPAAPAGPPRLVQRIRRRAPEPLEPVVRRLSRVPVLRRAYRSLMAR
;
A
#
# COMPACT_ATOMS: atom_id res chain seq x y z
N MET A 1 22.11 21.40 -16.09
CA MET A 1 22.00 20.68 -17.37
C MET A 1 20.87 19.68 -17.20
N VAL A 2 19.94 19.62 -18.16
CA VAL A 2 18.79 18.70 -18.08
C VAL A 2 19.26 17.32 -18.50
N ALA A 3 19.13 16.32 -17.64
CA ALA A 3 19.52 14.95 -17.93
C ALA A 3 18.43 14.18 -18.68
N VAL A 4 17.15 14.46 -18.37
CA VAL A 4 15.99 13.78 -18.95
C VAL A 4 14.91 14.78 -19.38
N SER A 5 14.41 14.65 -20.60
CA SER A 5 13.17 15.29 -21.06
C SER A 5 12.05 14.25 -21.09
N VAL A 6 11.03 14.44 -20.27
CA VAL A 6 9.78 13.67 -20.34
C VAL A 6 8.88 14.34 -21.38
N VAL A 7 8.65 13.67 -22.51
CA VAL A 7 7.83 14.21 -23.60
C VAL A 7 6.45 13.56 -23.58
N ILE A 8 5.41 14.39 -23.62
CA ILE A 8 4.03 13.97 -23.47
C ILE A 8 3.20 14.55 -24.61
N ALA A 9 2.51 13.68 -25.33
CA ALA A 9 1.53 14.07 -26.32
C ALA A 9 0.13 14.07 -25.67
N SER A 10 -0.41 15.25 -25.41
CA SER A 10 -1.66 15.44 -24.65
C SER A 10 -2.84 15.79 -25.55
N ARG A 11 -3.99 15.18 -25.29
CA ARG A 11 -5.30 15.55 -25.84
C ARG A 11 -6.40 15.13 -24.88
N ASP A 12 -7.15 16.11 -24.41
CA ASP A 12 -8.33 15.96 -23.55
C ASP A 12 -8.12 14.94 -22.40
N PRO A 13 -7.02 15.05 -21.61
CA PRO A 13 -6.72 14.09 -20.54
C PRO A 13 -7.74 14.14 -19.39
N GLY A 14 -8.57 15.18 -19.31
CA GLY A 14 -9.62 15.32 -18.32
C GLY A 14 -9.11 15.08 -16.88
N PRO A 15 -9.72 14.15 -16.13
CA PRO A 15 -9.27 13.81 -14.77
C PRO A 15 -7.89 13.15 -14.68
N ALA A 16 -7.41 12.49 -15.75
CA ALA A 16 -6.14 11.74 -15.73
C ALA A 16 -4.94 12.68 -15.56
N LEU A 17 -5.06 13.93 -16.02
CA LEU A 17 -4.01 14.96 -15.90
C LEU A 17 -3.53 15.14 -14.45
N VAL A 18 -4.44 15.07 -13.47
CA VAL A 18 -4.07 15.22 -12.06
C VAL A 18 -3.17 14.09 -11.59
N GLY A 19 -3.45 12.85 -12.01
CA GLY A 19 -2.64 11.69 -11.67
C GLY A 19 -1.25 11.75 -12.32
N LEU A 20 -1.22 12.11 -13.61
CA LEU A 20 0.01 12.31 -14.36
C LEU A 20 0.93 13.36 -13.69
N VAL A 21 0.41 14.55 -13.42
CA VAL A 21 1.16 15.65 -12.80
C VAL A 21 1.68 15.26 -11.41
N ARG A 22 0.84 14.63 -10.59
CA ARG A 22 1.28 14.14 -9.27
C ARG A 22 2.42 13.12 -9.38
N SER A 23 2.40 12.26 -10.41
CA SER A 23 3.44 11.26 -10.63
C SER A 23 4.78 11.89 -11.05
N LEU A 24 4.73 13.00 -11.80
CA LEU A 24 5.90 13.78 -12.18
C LEU A 24 6.47 14.57 -11.00
N ASP A 25 5.61 15.18 -10.17
CA ASP A 25 6.02 15.88 -8.95
C ASP A 25 6.62 14.94 -7.89
N ALA A 26 6.22 13.67 -7.89
CA ALA A 26 6.71 12.66 -6.95
C ALA A 26 8.08 12.07 -7.32
N GLN A 27 8.68 12.48 -8.45
CA GLN A 27 9.97 11.94 -8.87
C GLN A 27 11.08 12.27 -7.87
N THR A 28 11.93 11.28 -7.58
CA THR A 28 13.09 11.47 -6.70
C THR A 28 14.29 12.06 -7.44
N LEU A 29 14.31 12.00 -8.77
CA LEU A 29 15.26 12.76 -9.59
C LEU A 29 14.97 14.26 -9.40
N PRO A 30 15.94 15.11 -9.06
CA PRO A 30 15.70 16.53 -8.80
C PRO A 30 15.03 17.24 -9.98
N ALA A 31 14.07 18.13 -9.71
CA ALA A 31 13.33 18.87 -10.74
C ALA A 31 14.22 19.76 -11.64
N ALA A 32 15.45 20.07 -11.21
CA ALA A 32 16.43 20.80 -12.02
C ALA A 32 17.18 19.89 -13.03
N GLU A 33 17.09 18.57 -12.86
CA GLU A 33 17.73 17.57 -13.70
C GLU A 33 16.79 16.95 -14.73
N PHE A 34 15.49 17.23 -14.67
CA PHE A 34 14.56 16.82 -15.71
C PHE A 34 13.57 17.90 -16.07
N GLU A 35 13.13 17.91 -17.31
CA GLU A 35 12.04 18.77 -17.79
C GLU A 35 10.86 17.93 -18.30
N VAL A 36 9.69 18.54 -18.37
CA VAL A 36 8.47 17.97 -18.91
C VAL A 36 8.02 18.83 -20.07
N VAL A 37 7.99 18.25 -21.27
CA VAL A 37 7.55 18.93 -22.48
C VAL A 37 6.22 18.33 -22.92
N VAL A 38 5.16 19.12 -22.86
CA VAL A 38 3.80 18.70 -23.23
C VAL A 38 3.41 19.37 -24.53
N ALA A 39 3.18 18.60 -25.59
CA ALA A 39 2.52 19.08 -26.79
C ALA A 39 1.02 18.82 -26.68
N ASP A 40 0.22 19.88 -26.62
CA ASP A 40 -1.21 19.81 -26.28
C ASP A 40 -2.09 20.46 -27.35
N ASP A 41 -3.21 19.80 -27.66
CA ASP A 41 -4.28 20.32 -28.51
C ASP A 41 -5.67 20.16 -27.84
N SER A 42 -5.69 20.17 -26.51
CA SER A 42 -6.91 19.88 -25.73
C SER A 42 -7.98 20.96 -25.88
N THR A 43 -9.23 20.53 -25.90
CA THR A 43 -10.44 21.36 -25.98
C THR A 43 -11.35 21.22 -24.76
N ASP A 44 -11.08 20.25 -23.87
CA ASP A 44 -11.82 19.98 -22.64
C ASP A 44 -11.49 20.91 -21.45
N GLY A 45 -10.68 21.95 -21.69
CA GLY A 45 -10.18 22.87 -20.68
C GLY A 45 -8.85 22.44 -20.03
N SER A 46 -8.29 21.29 -20.39
CA SER A 46 -6.98 20.84 -19.90
C SER A 46 -5.83 21.73 -20.38
N ALA A 47 -5.94 22.35 -21.56
CA ALA A 47 -4.96 23.31 -22.08
C ALA A 47 -4.70 24.46 -21.10
N GLY A 48 -5.75 25.05 -20.51
CA GLY A 48 -5.62 26.12 -19.53
C GLY A 48 -4.93 25.66 -18.24
N ARG A 49 -5.20 24.43 -17.80
CA ARG A 49 -4.53 23.83 -16.64
C ARG A 49 -3.05 23.58 -16.91
N LEU A 50 -2.69 23.12 -18.11
CA LEU A 50 -1.31 22.91 -18.53
C LEU A 50 -0.52 24.23 -18.54
N LEU A 51 -1.10 25.30 -19.08
CA LEU A 51 -0.48 26.64 -19.05
C LEU A 51 -0.28 27.16 -17.60
N GLU A 52 -1.23 26.90 -16.70
CA GLU A 52 -1.03 27.21 -15.27
C GLU A 52 0.12 26.41 -14.65
N LEU A 53 0.34 25.15 -15.09
CA LEU A 53 1.43 24.32 -14.59
C LEU A 53 2.79 24.85 -15.07
N GLU A 54 2.92 25.21 -16.34
CA GLU A 54 4.09 25.87 -16.92
C GLU A 54 4.44 27.17 -16.17
N GLY A 55 3.44 28.02 -15.90
CA GLY A 55 3.65 29.26 -15.13
C GLY A 55 4.09 29.04 -13.67
N ARG A 56 3.88 27.85 -13.10
CA ARG A 56 4.21 27.51 -11.70
C ARG A 56 5.46 26.66 -11.55
N ARG A 57 5.91 25.96 -12.60
CA ARG A 57 7.02 25.01 -12.56
C ARG A 57 8.04 25.36 -13.62
N SER A 58 9.25 25.70 -13.20
CA SER A 58 10.33 26.10 -14.10
C SER A 58 10.82 24.99 -15.03
N ASN A 59 10.45 23.74 -14.76
CA ASN A 59 10.83 22.57 -15.54
C ASN A 59 9.68 22.02 -16.40
N VAL A 60 8.59 22.76 -16.58
CA VAL A 60 7.47 22.38 -17.46
C VAL A 60 7.42 23.34 -18.64
N VAL A 61 7.30 22.79 -19.85
CA VAL A 61 7.12 23.53 -21.10
C VAL A 61 5.88 23.01 -21.80
N VAL A 62 4.98 23.90 -22.19
CA VAL A 62 3.74 23.54 -22.89
C VAL A 62 3.77 24.14 -24.29
N VAL A 63 3.64 23.27 -25.29
CA VAL A 63 3.64 23.65 -26.71
C VAL A 63 2.25 23.41 -27.27
N ALA A 64 1.60 24.48 -27.72
CA ALA A 64 0.34 24.35 -28.46
C ALA A 64 0.57 23.60 -29.77
N ALA A 65 -0.18 22.53 -29.99
CA ALA A 65 -0.17 21.74 -31.22
C ALA A 65 -1.40 22.05 -32.08
N ALA A 66 -1.23 22.02 -33.40
CA ALA A 66 -2.38 21.96 -34.29
C ALA A 66 -3.08 20.59 -34.16
N PRO A 67 -4.41 20.49 -34.35
CA PRO A 67 -5.15 19.23 -34.15
C PRO A 67 -4.69 18.04 -35.01
N ASP A 68 -4.02 18.29 -36.13
CA ASP A 68 -3.48 17.31 -37.07
C ASP A 68 -1.95 17.14 -36.97
N ALA A 69 -1.29 17.89 -36.08
CA ALA A 69 0.14 17.80 -35.87
C ALA A 69 0.54 16.51 -35.16
N ASP A 70 1.72 15.98 -35.51
CA ASP A 70 2.40 14.98 -34.69
C ASP A 70 2.91 15.64 -33.40
N ARG A 71 2.05 15.60 -32.37
CA ARG A 71 2.32 16.14 -31.03
C ARG A 71 3.59 15.56 -30.43
N LEU A 72 3.85 14.27 -30.61
CA LEU A 72 4.99 13.61 -30.00
C LEU A 72 6.29 14.11 -30.64
N ALA A 73 6.33 14.20 -31.98
CA ALA A 73 7.45 14.80 -32.70
C ALA A 73 7.62 16.29 -32.34
N LEU A 74 6.53 17.03 -32.13
CA LEU A 74 6.58 18.43 -31.68
C LEU A 74 7.20 18.57 -30.29
N ALA A 75 6.77 17.75 -29.32
CA ALA A 75 7.34 17.72 -27.98
C ALA A 75 8.83 17.35 -28.01
N ARG A 76 9.21 16.34 -28.80
CA ARG A 76 10.61 15.92 -28.98
C ARG A 76 11.50 17.02 -29.52
N ARG A 77 11.03 17.88 -30.43
CA ARG A 77 11.82 19.02 -30.94
C ARG A 77 12.13 20.09 -29.89
N HIS A 78 11.32 20.17 -28.84
CA HIS A 78 11.51 21.11 -27.73
C HIS A 78 12.24 20.49 -26.53
N ALA A 79 12.54 19.19 -26.58
CA ALA A 79 13.34 18.51 -25.57
C ALA A 79 14.81 18.96 -25.65
N SER A 80 15.38 19.30 -24.51
CA SER A 80 16.76 19.76 -24.31
C SER A 80 17.63 18.79 -23.51
N GLY A 81 17.04 17.71 -22.98
CA GLY A 81 17.70 16.72 -22.15
C GLY A 81 18.55 15.72 -22.93
N ASP A 82 19.60 15.22 -22.28
CA ASP A 82 20.50 14.20 -22.85
C ASP A 82 19.78 12.88 -23.18
N HIS A 83 18.67 12.61 -22.47
CA HIS A 83 17.78 11.48 -22.70
C HIS A 83 16.34 11.94 -22.82
N VAL A 84 15.55 11.24 -23.63
CA VAL A 84 14.13 11.49 -23.83
C VAL A 84 13.33 10.27 -23.37
N LEU A 85 12.34 10.50 -22.50
CA LEU A 85 11.35 9.50 -22.10
C LEU A 85 10.00 9.90 -22.71
N GLU A 86 9.47 9.06 -23.58
CA GLU A 86 8.08 9.21 -24.00
C GLU A 86 7.16 8.67 -22.91
N LEU A 87 6.23 9.50 -22.46
CA LEU A 87 5.24 9.13 -21.47
C LEU A 87 3.85 9.45 -22.01
N ASP A 88 3.04 8.41 -22.13
CA ASP A 88 1.64 8.55 -22.51
C ASP A 88 0.85 9.23 -21.40
N GLN A 89 -0.13 10.06 -21.79
CA GLN A 89 -0.93 10.86 -20.84
C GLN A 89 -1.79 10.05 -19.86
N ASP A 90 -1.97 8.75 -20.11
CA ASP A 90 -2.73 7.82 -19.26
C ASP A 90 -1.85 7.07 -18.24
N LEU A 91 -0.54 7.27 -18.28
CA LEU A 91 0.41 6.64 -17.37
C LEU A 91 0.76 7.53 -16.18
N ARG A 92 1.12 6.88 -15.07
CA ARG A 92 1.72 7.53 -13.91
C ARG A 92 3.12 6.96 -13.69
N LEU A 93 4.14 7.81 -13.64
CA LEU A 93 5.47 7.34 -13.30
C LEU A 93 5.55 6.94 -11.82
N ALA A 94 6.24 5.84 -11.54
CA ALA A 94 6.59 5.50 -10.17
C ALA A 94 7.68 6.48 -9.66
N PRO A 95 7.76 6.78 -8.35
CA PRO A 95 8.60 7.89 -7.83
C PRO A 95 10.08 7.79 -8.17
N ARG A 96 10.62 6.57 -8.33
CA ARG A 96 12.03 6.35 -8.65
C ARG A 96 12.30 6.09 -10.13
N ALA A 97 11.29 6.22 -10.99
CA ALA A 97 11.37 5.78 -12.38
C ALA A 97 12.48 6.51 -13.16
N LEU A 98 12.52 7.84 -13.07
CA LEU A 98 13.52 8.62 -13.83
C LEU A 98 14.95 8.34 -13.36
N GLU A 99 15.20 8.31 -12.05
CA GLU A 99 16.53 8.02 -11.51
C GLU A 99 17.01 6.60 -11.90
N LEU A 100 16.13 5.59 -11.78
CA LEU A 100 16.51 4.20 -12.05
C LEU A 100 16.79 3.95 -13.53
N LEU A 101 15.98 4.54 -14.42
CA LEU A 101 16.22 4.43 -15.86
C LEU A 101 17.51 5.14 -16.27
N LEU A 102 17.77 6.33 -15.70
CA LEU A 102 18.96 7.12 -15.98
C LEU A 102 20.23 6.45 -15.45
N ASP A 103 20.21 5.94 -14.22
CA ASP A 103 21.33 5.22 -13.63
C ASP A 103 21.66 3.98 -14.46
N ARG A 104 20.64 3.21 -14.87
CA ARG A 104 20.82 2.05 -15.75
C ARG A 104 21.42 2.44 -17.10
N ALA A 105 21.01 3.57 -17.67
CA ALA A 105 21.55 4.08 -18.94
C ALA A 105 23.03 4.46 -18.80
N ARG A 106 23.40 5.10 -17.68
CA ARG A 106 24.78 5.47 -17.37
C ARG A 106 25.67 4.26 -17.14
N GLU A 107 25.18 3.27 -16.39
CA GLU A 107 25.92 2.04 -16.06
C GLU A 107 26.18 1.16 -17.29
N SER A 108 25.18 1.00 -18.16
CA SER A 108 25.29 0.16 -19.35
C SER A 108 25.97 0.86 -20.53
N GLY A 109 25.89 2.19 -20.59
CA GLY A 109 26.31 2.96 -21.76
C GLY A 109 25.41 2.81 -23.00
N VAL A 110 24.33 2.03 -22.92
CA VAL A 110 23.43 1.76 -24.06
C VAL A 110 22.54 2.96 -24.41
N ALA A 111 22.02 2.95 -25.63
CA ALA A 111 21.18 4.02 -26.14
C ALA A 111 19.74 3.97 -25.61
N VAL A 112 19.21 2.79 -25.28
CA VAL A 112 17.81 2.61 -24.89
C VAL A 112 17.69 1.75 -23.63
N VAL A 113 17.03 2.28 -22.60
CA VAL A 113 16.66 1.53 -21.40
C VAL A 113 15.14 1.41 -21.33
N ARG A 114 14.61 0.18 -21.14
CA ARG A 114 13.17 -0.06 -20.99
C ARG A 114 12.77 -0.28 -19.54
N GLY A 115 11.77 0.45 -19.09
CA GLY A 115 11.09 0.26 -17.81
C GLY A 115 9.80 -0.55 -17.93
N ARG A 116 9.49 -1.38 -16.95
CA ARG A 116 8.21 -2.12 -16.87
C ARG A 116 7.05 -1.17 -16.56
N VAL A 117 5.89 -1.38 -17.19
CA VAL A 117 4.62 -0.73 -16.83
C VAL A 117 3.73 -1.73 -16.10
N ALA A 118 3.35 -1.43 -14.86
CA ALA A 118 2.39 -2.21 -14.09
C ALA A 118 1.00 -2.09 -14.71
N GLY A 119 0.29 -3.22 -14.79
CA GLY A 119 -1.03 -3.30 -15.44
C GLY A 119 -1.00 -3.24 -16.97
N GLY A 120 0.08 -2.75 -17.58
CA GLY A 120 0.17 -2.51 -19.03
C GLY A 120 0.30 -3.75 -19.93
N ARG A 121 0.00 -4.98 -19.47
CA ARG A 121 0.06 -6.23 -20.25
C ARG A 121 1.34 -6.39 -21.11
N GLY A 122 2.51 -6.15 -20.51
CA GLY A 122 3.81 -6.23 -21.21
C GLY A 122 4.27 -4.92 -21.86
N ARG A 123 3.47 -3.85 -21.78
CA ARG A 123 3.88 -2.48 -22.15
C ARG A 123 5.13 -2.08 -21.38
N ARG A 124 5.99 -1.35 -22.07
CA ARG A 124 7.24 -0.78 -21.55
C ARG A 124 7.25 0.71 -21.85
N ILE A 125 7.90 1.48 -20.99
CA ILE A 125 8.36 2.84 -21.32
C ILE A 125 9.85 2.76 -21.67
N ALA A 126 10.33 3.66 -22.52
CA ALA A 126 11.71 3.65 -22.97
C ALA A 126 12.37 5.02 -22.76
N LEU A 127 13.47 5.03 -22.01
CA LEU A 127 14.38 6.16 -21.94
C LEU A 127 15.42 6.01 -23.06
N VAL A 128 15.48 6.99 -23.95
CA VAL A 128 16.32 6.95 -25.16
C VAL A 128 17.33 8.08 -25.11
N ARG A 129 18.62 7.82 -25.33
CA ARG A 129 19.65 8.86 -25.48
C ARG A 129 19.35 9.74 -26.70
N ALA A 130 19.39 11.05 -26.53
CA ALA A 130 19.18 12.01 -27.60
C ALA A 130 20.20 11.80 -28.73
N GLY A 131 19.72 11.79 -29.98
CA GLY A 131 20.55 11.64 -31.18
C GLY A 131 21.12 10.24 -31.43
N ALA A 132 20.76 9.22 -30.64
CA ALA A 132 21.22 7.86 -30.86
C ALA A 132 20.47 7.17 -32.02
N GLU A 133 21.22 6.54 -32.92
CA GLU A 133 20.68 5.57 -33.90
C GLU A 133 20.64 4.18 -33.23
N THR A 134 19.47 3.54 -33.22
CA THR A 134 19.19 2.42 -32.30
C THR A 134 19.66 1.07 -32.80
N SER A 135 20.55 0.41 -32.05
CA SER A 135 20.87 -1.02 -32.23
C SER A 135 20.89 -1.82 -30.92
N GLU A 136 21.17 -1.19 -29.77
CA GLU A 136 21.27 -1.88 -28.48
C GLU A 136 20.25 -1.36 -27.46
N VAL A 137 19.55 -2.29 -26.81
CA VAL A 137 18.50 -2.01 -25.83
C VAL A 137 18.68 -2.89 -24.60
N VAL A 138 18.49 -2.31 -23.41
CA VAL A 138 18.52 -3.06 -22.16
C VAL A 138 17.25 -2.85 -21.36
N ASP A 139 16.76 -3.89 -20.71
CA ASP A 139 15.63 -3.79 -19.78
C ASP A 139 16.15 -3.46 -18.38
N LEU A 140 15.40 -2.64 -17.64
CA LEU A 140 15.60 -2.45 -16.20
C LEU A 140 15.04 -3.69 -15.46
N ASP A 141 15.93 -4.59 -15.05
CA ASP A 141 15.58 -5.82 -14.35
C ASP A 141 15.67 -5.66 -12.82
N SER A 142 14.75 -4.88 -12.25
CA SER A 142 14.75 -4.56 -10.81
C SER A 142 13.48 -5.02 -10.07
N GLY A 143 12.55 -5.68 -10.77
CA GLY A 143 11.20 -5.94 -10.25
C GLY A 143 10.37 -4.66 -10.06
N TYR A 144 10.92 -3.46 -10.18
CA TYR A 144 10.24 -2.18 -9.99
C TYR A 144 9.51 -1.74 -11.26
N ALA A 145 8.21 -1.48 -11.17
CA ALA A 145 7.47 -0.86 -12.26
C ALA A 145 7.84 0.62 -12.36
N CYS A 146 8.30 1.07 -13.52
CA CYS A 146 8.64 2.48 -13.75
C CYS A 146 7.39 3.33 -14.05
N ALA A 147 6.30 2.71 -14.48
CA ALA A 147 5.01 3.38 -14.60
C ALA A 147 3.88 2.45 -14.21
N LEU A 148 2.73 3.05 -13.90
CA LEU A 148 1.47 2.37 -13.61
C LEU A 148 0.44 2.80 -14.64
N GLN A 149 -0.31 1.83 -15.12
CA GLN A 149 -1.49 2.04 -15.94
C GLN A 149 -2.72 1.55 -15.17
N ASP A 150 -3.76 2.37 -15.13
CA ASP A 150 -5.06 1.90 -14.66
C ASP A 150 -5.66 0.97 -15.72
N VAL A 151 -5.73 -0.31 -15.40
CA VAL A 151 -6.39 -1.32 -16.21
C VAL A 151 -7.49 -1.98 -15.41
N GLU A 152 -8.58 -2.28 -16.09
CA GLU A 152 -9.61 -3.13 -15.50
C GLU A 152 -9.02 -4.50 -15.15
N PRO A 153 -9.37 -5.07 -13.98
CA PRO A 153 -8.95 -6.40 -13.60
C PRO A 153 -9.29 -7.41 -14.70
N VAL A 154 -8.30 -8.21 -15.09
CA VAL A 154 -8.54 -9.32 -16.01
C VAL A 154 -9.40 -10.36 -15.29
N PRO A 155 -10.53 -10.81 -15.88
CA PRO A 155 -11.33 -11.89 -15.31
C PRO A 155 -10.44 -13.12 -15.08
N VAL A 156 -10.53 -13.69 -13.88
CA VAL A 156 -9.79 -14.90 -13.52
C VAL A 156 -10.39 -16.09 -14.31
N PRO A 157 -9.59 -16.83 -15.11
CA PRO A 157 -10.09 -18.01 -15.81
C PRO A 157 -10.55 -19.11 -14.85
N ASP A 158 -11.51 -19.92 -15.27
CA ASP A 158 -12.01 -21.04 -14.47
C ASP A 158 -10.87 -22.02 -14.10
N GLY A 159 -10.86 -22.47 -12.84
CA GLY A 159 -9.83 -23.37 -12.30
C GLY A 159 -8.54 -22.70 -11.85
N VAL A 160 -8.36 -21.40 -12.12
CA VAL A 160 -7.23 -20.61 -11.62
C VAL A 160 -7.58 -20.03 -10.25
N ALA A 161 -6.88 -20.46 -9.20
CA ALA A 161 -7.17 -20.02 -7.83
C ALA A 161 -5.97 -20.15 -6.90
N ILE A 162 -6.04 -19.42 -5.78
CA ILE A 162 -5.21 -19.67 -4.59
C ILE A 162 -6.05 -20.54 -3.64
N THR A 163 -5.57 -21.74 -3.32
CA THR A 163 -6.29 -22.72 -2.48
C THR A 163 -6.03 -22.50 -0.99
N ALA A 164 -4.81 -22.08 -0.65
CA ALA A 164 -4.40 -21.70 0.69
C ALA A 164 -3.19 -20.75 0.59
N ALA A 165 -3.00 -19.89 1.60
CA ALA A 165 -1.77 -19.13 1.72
C ALA A 165 -1.32 -19.03 3.17
N THR A 166 -0.01 -19.16 3.38
CA THR A 166 0.66 -18.91 4.65
C THR A 166 1.56 -17.70 4.47
N ILE A 167 1.42 -16.73 5.37
CA ILE A 167 2.27 -15.54 5.41
C ILE A 167 2.91 -15.48 6.79
N ARG A 168 4.24 -15.43 6.85
CA ARG A 168 5.00 -15.46 8.11
C ARG A 168 6.30 -14.69 8.00
N TRP A 169 6.80 -14.23 9.14
CA TRP A 169 8.14 -13.68 9.25
C TRP A 169 9.15 -14.79 9.53
N GLU A 170 10.30 -14.75 8.86
CA GLU A 170 11.38 -15.71 9.04
C GLU A 170 12.72 -15.03 8.72
N SER A 171 13.65 -15.01 9.68
CA SER A 171 14.99 -14.41 9.50
C SER A 171 14.99 -12.99 8.91
N GLY A 172 13.98 -12.19 9.26
CA GLY A 172 13.85 -10.81 8.78
C GLY A 172 13.12 -10.66 7.44
N LEU A 173 12.77 -11.77 6.79
CA LEU A 173 12.05 -11.80 5.52
C LEU A 173 10.57 -12.10 5.75
N LEU A 174 9.72 -11.52 4.92
CA LEU A 174 8.32 -11.90 4.83
C LEU A 174 8.19 -13.07 3.83
N ARG A 175 7.93 -14.27 4.36
CA ARG A 175 7.69 -15.48 3.57
C ARG A 175 6.22 -15.59 3.21
N VAL A 176 5.97 -15.89 1.94
CA VAL A 176 4.65 -16.18 1.40
C VAL A 176 4.70 -17.53 0.71
N ASP A 177 3.89 -18.47 1.18
CA ASP A 177 3.71 -19.79 0.57
C ASP A 177 2.23 -19.95 0.19
N ALA A 178 1.93 -20.06 -1.10
CA ALA A 178 0.56 -20.09 -1.63
C ALA A 178 0.33 -21.32 -2.50
N GLY A 179 -0.64 -22.16 -2.12
CA GLY A 179 -1.13 -23.25 -2.96
C GLY A 179 -1.93 -22.69 -4.13
N VAL A 180 -1.65 -23.14 -5.35
CA VAL A 180 -2.20 -22.60 -6.58
C VAL A 180 -2.69 -23.69 -7.53
N THR A 181 -3.72 -23.37 -8.32
CA THR A 181 -4.25 -24.24 -9.39
C THR A 181 -4.36 -23.48 -10.71
N GLY A 182 -4.43 -24.21 -11.84
CA GLY A 182 -4.66 -23.63 -13.16
C GLY A 182 -3.50 -22.78 -13.72
N HIS A 183 -2.28 -22.93 -13.17
CA HIS A 183 -1.12 -22.14 -13.56
C HIS A 183 -0.41 -22.68 -14.83
N GLY A 184 0.31 -21.79 -15.51
CA GLY A 184 1.13 -22.03 -16.70
C GLY A 184 2.62 -22.23 -16.43
N GLY A 185 3.04 -22.26 -15.15
CA GLY A 185 4.40 -22.63 -14.75
C GLY A 185 5.25 -21.50 -14.16
N GLU A 186 4.76 -20.26 -14.13
CA GLU A 186 5.48 -19.14 -13.52
C GLU A 186 4.60 -18.41 -12.49
N ALA A 187 5.25 -17.93 -11.43
CA ALA A 187 4.62 -17.15 -10.37
C ALA A 187 5.51 -15.97 -9.94
N ARG A 188 4.89 -14.84 -9.59
CA ARG A 188 5.55 -13.68 -8.98
C ARG A 188 4.69 -13.16 -7.84
N LEU A 189 5.29 -12.79 -6.72
CA LEU A 189 4.61 -12.04 -5.68
C LEU A 189 4.60 -10.55 -6.08
N LEU A 190 3.42 -9.98 -6.23
CA LEU A 190 3.24 -8.54 -6.42
C LEU A 190 3.06 -7.87 -5.07
N VAL A 191 3.81 -6.78 -4.87
CA VAL A 191 3.69 -5.89 -3.72
C VAL A 191 3.41 -4.51 -4.25
N ALA A 192 2.20 -3.97 -4.01
CA ALA A 192 1.77 -2.75 -4.68
C ALA A 192 0.95 -1.83 -3.80
N ASN A 193 1.14 -0.53 -3.96
CA ASN A 193 0.23 0.53 -3.50
C ASN A 193 -0.31 1.31 -4.71
N ASP A 194 -0.86 2.50 -4.49
CA ASP A 194 -1.42 3.36 -5.53
C ASP A 194 -0.37 4.03 -6.44
N VAL A 195 0.91 4.00 -6.04
CA VAL A 195 2.00 4.72 -6.70
C VAL A 195 3.13 3.79 -7.20
N VAL A 196 3.25 2.57 -6.68
CA VAL A 196 4.33 1.64 -6.98
C VAL A 196 3.81 0.20 -7.03
N GLU A 197 4.30 -0.59 -8.00
CA GLU A 197 4.17 -2.05 -8.02
C GLU A 197 5.55 -2.69 -8.15
N LEU A 198 5.83 -3.64 -7.25
CA LEU A 198 7.04 -4.44 -7.21
C LEU A 198 6.71 -5.89 -7.57
N GLU A 199 7.60 -6.52 -8.32
CA GLU A 199 7.59 -7.96 -8.59
C GLU A 199 8.73 -8.64 -7.83
N VAL A 200 8.35 -9.51 -6.91
CA VAL A 200 9.27 -10.37 -6.19
C VAL A 200 9.25 -11.76 -6.84
N PRO A 201 10.41 -12.34 -7.19
CA PRO A 201 10.49 -13.71 -7.70
C PRO A 201 9.80 -14.70 -6.76
N ALA A 202 9.02 -15.62 -7.33
CA ALA A 202 8.47 -16.75 -6.60
C ALA A 202 8.91 -18.06 -7.28
N THR A 203 9.28 -19.04 -6.49
CA THR A 203 9.53 -20.41 -6.97
C THR A 203 8.22 -21.17 -6.98
N LEU A 204 7.92 -21.86 -8.09
CA LEU A 204 6.72 -22.68 -8.21
C LEU A 204 7.13 -24.16 -8.23
N GLY A 205 6.67 -24.94 -7.25
CA GLY A 205 6.93 -26.38 -7.15
C GLY A 205 5.77 -27.08 -6.46
N ASP A 206 5.40 -28.26 -6.97
CA ASP A 206 4.32 -29.09 -6.41
C ASP A 206 2.99 -28.34 -6.16
N GLY A 207 2.66 -27.41 -7.07
CA GLY A 207 1.45 -26.57 -6.95
C GLY A 207 1.52 -25.51 -5.85
N THR A 208 2.71 -25.21 -5.31
CA THR A 208 2.93 -24.16 -4.31
C THR A 208 3.88 -23.10 -4.87
N ALA A 209 3.42 -21.84 -4.84
CA ALA A 209 4.24 -20.67 -5.13
C ALA A 209 4.83 -20.12 -3.82
N SER A 210 6.16 -20.05 -3.74
CA SER A 210 6.89 -19.57 -2.57
C SER A 210 7.70 -18.32 -2.90
N ALA A 211 7.54 -17.25 -2.14
CA ALA A 211 8.25 -15.99 -2.31
C ALA A 211 8.79 -15.47 -0.98
N ALA A 212 9.84 -14.65 -1.06
CA ALA A 212 10.47 -14.02 0.09
C ALA A 212 10.68 -12.53 -0.18
N LEU A 213 10.02 -11.68 0.60
CA LEU A 213 10.13 -10.24 0.50
C LEU A 213 11.02 -9.70 1.63
N ASP A 214 12.14 -9.06 1.26
CA ASP A 214 12.95 -8.27 2.19
C ASP A 214 12.49 -6.80 2.15
N LEU A 215 11.81 -6.34 3.19
CA LEU A 215 11.30 -4.97 3.24
C LEU A 215 12.41 -3.92 3.32
N ARG A 216 13.66 -4.31 3.59
CA ARG A 216 14.81 -3.39 3.66
C ARG A 216 15.37 -3.04 2.29
N THR A 217 15.08 -3.85 1.27
CA THR A 217 15.64 -3.69 -0.08
C THR A 217 14.60 -3.83 -1.19
N ALA A 218 13.32 -4.06 -0.86
CA ALA A 218 12.25 -4.35 -1.80
C ALA A 218 12.07 -3.30 -2.91
N GLU A 219 12.32 -2.03 -2.61
CA GLU A 219 12.09 -0.95 -3.56
C GLU A 219 13.37 -0.65 -4.35
N ALA A 220 13.78 -1.56 -5.22
CA ALA A 220 15.01 -1.47 -6.02
C ALA A 220 16.25 -1.13 -5.17
N GLY A 221 16.51 -1.96 -4.15
CA GLY A 221 17.65 -1.84 -3.24
C GLY A 221 17.43 -0.89 -2.06
N ARG A 222 16.31 -0.15 -2.03
CA ARG A 222 15.92 0.70 -0.89
C ARG A 222 14.82 0.03 -0.05
N PRO A 223 14.65 0.46 1.22
CA PRO A 223 13.54 -0.02 2.03
C PRO A 223 12.20 0.30 1.38
N LEU A 224 11.25 -0.62 1.48
CA LEU A 224 9.87 -0.43 1.04
C LEU A 224 9.32 0.85 1.67
N GLY A 225 8.74 1.79 0.92
CA GLY A 225 8.16 3.01 1.49
C GLY A 225 7.13 2.76 2.60
N ASP A 226 7.03 3.70 3.56
CA ASP A 226 6.00 3.64 4.61
C ASP A 226 4.59 3.63 4.00
N GLY A 227 3.67 2.88 4.60
CA GLY A 227 2.29 2.80 4.16
C GLY A 227 1.79 1.38 3.93
N VAL A 228 0.62 1.29 3.31
CA VAL A 228 -0.09 0.04 3.08
C VAL A 228 0.18 -0.46 1.67
N TRP A 229 0.61 -1.72 1.58
CA TRP A 229 0.91 -2.39 0.31
C TRP A 229 0.08 -3.67 0.20
N SER A 230 -0.67 -3.79 -0.90
CA SER A 230 -1.39 -5.00 -1.26
C SER A 230 -0.43 -6.12 -1.66
N LEU A 231 -0.75 -7.35 -1.24
CA LEU A 231 -0.04 -8.56 -1.62
C LEU A 231 -0.91 -9.37 -2.59
N ARG A 232 -0.41 -9.59 -3.80
CA ARG A 232 -1.08 -10.38 -4.85
C ARG A 232 -0.11 -11.39 -5.42
N LEU A 233 -0.61 -12.48 -5.98
CA LEU A 233 0.17 -13.45 -6.72
C LEU A 233 -0.15 -13.32 -8.21
N ARG A 234 0.86 -13.00 -9.02
CA ARG A 234 0.77 -13.02 -10.48
C ARG A 234 1.15 -14.41 -10.96
N LEU A 235 0.24 -15.05 -11.68
CA LEU A 235 0.45 -16.37 -12.27
C LEU A 235 0.44 -16.26 -13.79
N SER A 236 1.37 -16.96 -14.45
CA SER A 236 1.18 -17.27 -15.86
C SER A 236 0.05 -18.30 -16.00
N THR A 237 -0.73 -18.20 -17.06
CA THR A 237 -1.77 -19.17 -17.43
C THR A 237 -1.77 -19.31 -18.95
N PRO A 238 -2.39 -20.36 -19.52
CA PRO A 238 -2.55 -20.48 -20.98
C PRO A 238 -3.28 -19.29 -21.63
N ALA A 239 -4.12 -18.58 -20.87
CA ALA A 239 -4.87 -17.40 -21.33
C ALA A 239 -4.13 -16.07 -21.12
N GLY A 240 -2.94 -16.10 -20.51
CA GLY A 240 -2.14 -14.92 -20.18
C GLY A 240 -1.85 -14.80 -18.68
N LEU A 241 -1.40 -13.61 -18.28
CA LEU A 241 -1.07 -13.30 -16.88
C LEU A 241 -2.33 -12.95 -16.09
N VAL A 242 -2.45 -13.48 -14.89
CA VAL A 242 -3.57 -13.24 -13.96
C VAL A 242 -3.02 -12.85 -12.59
N ASP A 243 -3.59 -11.79 -12.02
CA ASP A 243 -3.25 -11.33 -10.67
C ASP A 243 -4.35 -11.79 -9.70
N LEU A 244 -3.96 -12.57 -8.70
CA LEU A 244 -4.86 -13.07 -7.66
C LEU A 244 -4.53 -12.41 -6.32
N PRO A 245 -5.50 -11.82 -5.61
CA PRO A 245 -5.24 -11.35 -4.26
C PRO A 245 -4.88 -12.50 -3.32
N LEU A 246 -3.82 -12.31 -2.53
CA LEU A 246 -3.51 -13.29 -1.48
C LEU A 246 -4.60 -13.25 -0.40
N PRO A 247 -5.13 -14.42 0.02
CA PRO A 247 -6.17 -14.44 1.04
C PRO A 247 -5.62 -13.89 2.35
N SER A 248 -6.44 -13.10 3.05
CA SER A 248 -6.06 -12.57 4.35
C SER A 248 -5.92 -13.70 5.37
N GLY A 249 -4.71 -13.86 5.90
CA GLY A 249 -4.42 -14.83 6.96
C GLY A 249 -4.47 -14.25 8.37
N ARG A 250 -3.84 -14.96 9.30
CA ARG A 250 -3.57 -14.45 10.66
C ARG A 250 -2.70 -13.20 10.57
N ARG A 251 -3.02 -12.18 11.37
CA ARG A 251 -2.16 -11.01 11.55
C ARG A 251 -0.79 -11.45 12.06
N VAL A 252 0.27 -11.08 11.34
CA VAL A 252 1.66 -11.28 11.74
C VAL A 252 2.37 -9.94 11.76
N ALA A 253 3.14 -9.67 12.82
CA ALA A 253 3.81 -8.40 13.03
C ALA A 253 5.30 -8.65 13.23
N ALA A 254 6.12 -7.68 12.79
CA ALA A 254 7.55 -7.70 12.99
C ALA A 254 8.12 -6.32 13.31
N VAL A 255 9.26 -6.31 13.97
CA VAL A 255 10.20 -5.19 13.98
C VAL A 255 11.49 -5.68 13.33
N ILE A 256 11.84 -5.08 12.19
CA ILE A 256 13.02 -5.42 11.39
C ILE A 256 13.95 -4.21 11.42
N ASP A 257 15.12 -4.35 12.05
CA ASP A 257 16.14 -3.30 12.17
C ASP A 257 15.54 -1.97 12.68
N GLY A 258 14.74 -2.06 13.76
CA GLY A 258 14.06 -0.92 14.37
C GLY A 258 12.82 -0.41 13.63
N ARG A 259 12.46 -0.99 12.47
CA ARG A 259 11.28 -0.58 11.70
C ARG A 259 10.10 -1.53 11.91
N PRO A 260 8.94 -1.03 12.36
CA PRO A 260 7.78 -1.88 12.58
C PRO A 260 7.07 -2.21 11.26
N SER A 261 6.49 -3.39 11.15
CA SER A 261 5.71 -3.83 9.99
C SER A 261 4.62 -4.81 10.39
N VAL A 262 3.45 -4.70 9.77
CA VAL A 262 2.30 -5.55 10.10
C VAL A 262 1.64 -6.08 8.85
N VAL A 263 1.52 -7.40 8.73
CA VAL A 263 0.62 -8.01 7.76
C VAL A 263 -0.78 -8.11 8.35
N ARG A 264 -1.76 -7.61 7.61
CA ARG A 264 -3.16 -7.51 8.04
C ARG A 264 -4.12 -7.90 6.93
N ALA A 265 -5.38 -8.11 7.31
CA ALA A 265 -6.47 -8.16 6.36
C ALA A 265 -6.76 -6.74 5.83
N GLY A 266 -6.90 -6.64 4.52
CA GLY A 266 -7.33 -5.47 3.76
C GLY A 266 -8.68 -5.69 3.09
N GLU A 267 -9.11 -4.72 2.28
CA GLU A 267 -10.37 -4.83 1.54
C GLU A 267 -10.31 -5.90 0.43
N SER A 268 -9.14 -6.04 -0.20
CA SER A 268 -8.94 -6.91 -1.34
C SER A 268 -8.11 -8.16 -1.05
N GLY A 269 -7.65 -8.37 0.19
CA GLY A 269 -6.77 -9.51 0.53
C GLY A 269 -5.79 -9.20 1.64
N ALA A 270 -4.65 -9.88 1.65
CA ALA A 270 -3.55 -9.58 2.57
C ALA A 270 -2.84 -8.29 2.16
N GLU A 271 -2.52 -7.46 3.16
CA GLU A 271 -1.78 -6.20 3.00
C GLU A 271 -0.62 -6.16 4.01
N VAL A 272 0.52 -5.61 3.62
CA VAL A 272 1.62 -5.26 4.53
C VAL A 272 1.63 -3.76 4.78
N ASP A 273 1.52 -3.38 6.04
CA ASP A 273 1.66 -2.01 6.53
C ASP A 273 3.09 -1.80 6.98
N ALA A 274 3.92 -1.31 6.06
CA ALA A 274 5.32 -0.98 6.30
C ALA A 274 5.41 0.32 7.11
N GLY A 275 6.18 0.31 8.19
CA GLY A 275 6.22 1.41 9.15
C GLY A 275 5.05 1.42 10.14
N ALA A 276 4.15 0.44 10.08
CA ALA A 276 2.99 0.33 10.97
C ALA A 276 2.17 1.64 11.03
N THR A 277 1.96 2.27 9.87
CA THR A 277 1.36 3.60 9.71
C THR A 277 -0.14 3.61 10.01
N ALA A 278 -0.84 2.51 9.74
CA ALA A 278 -2.28 2.37 9.93
C ALA A 278 -2.62 1.40 11.06
N THR A 279 -1.76 0.42 11.33
CA THR A 279 -1.99 -0.69 12.26
C THR A 279 -0.87 -0.77 13.27
N PRO A 280 -1.17 -0.73 14.59
CA PRO A 280 -0.11 -0.82 15.58
C PRO A 280 0.58 -2.19 15.52
N VAL A 281 1.88 -2.23 15.83
CA VAL A 281 2.68 -3.46 15.76
C VAL A 281 2.53 -4.36 16.99
N ALA A 282 2.41 -3.76 18.19
CA ALA A 282 2.14 -4.48 19.43
C ALA A 282 0.66 -4.90 19.54
N GLY A 283 0.38 -5.96 20.30
CA GLY A 283 -0.96 -6.55 20.35
C GLY A 283 -1.31 -7.15 21.71
N ALA A 284 -2.18 -8.16 21.67
CA ALA A 284 -2.57 -8.92 22.85
C ALA A 284 -1.36 -9.62 23.48
N ALA A 285 -1.31 -9.63 24.81
CA ALA A 285 -0.24 -10.23 25.58
C ALA A 285 -0.85 -11.15 26.66
N PRO A 286 -0.36 -12.39 26.80
CA PRO A 286 -0.72 -13.26 27.92
C PRO A 286 -0.38 -12.60 29.26
N ARG A 287 -1.03 -13.00 30.35
CA ARG A 287 -0.72 -12.42 31.67
C ARG A 287 0.72 -12.72 32.08
N GLU A 288 1.21 -13.89 31.71
CA GLU A 288 2.52 -14.42 32.09
C GLU A 288 3.67 -13.58 31.53
N THR A 289 3.41 -12.78 30.49
CA THR A 289 4.40 -11.88 29.89
C THR A 289 4.45 -10.51 30.53
N ALA A 290 3.65 -10.26 31.58
CA ALA A 290 3.61 -8.99 32.27
C ALA A 290 4.34 -9.04 33.62
N THR A 291 5.25 -8.10 33.85
CA THR A 291 5.94 -7.95 35.12
C THR A 291 5.83 -6.52 35.65
N VAL A 292 5.80 -6.40 36.97
CA VAL A 292 5.77 -5.12 37.68
C VAL A 292 6.91 -5.16 38.69
N VAL A 293 7.85 -4.23 38.58
CA VAL A 293 9.01 -4.13 39.45
C VAL A 293 9.04 -2.75 40.09
N GLU A 294 8.97 -2.70 41.41
CA GLU A 294 9.12 -1.47 42.17
C GLU A 294 10.61 -1.22 42.48
N SER A 295 11.03 0.04 42.30
CA SER A 295 12.42 0.45 42.55
C SER A 295 12.47 1.92 43.00
N ALA A 296 13.66 2.40 43.36
CA ALA A 296 13.90 3.82 43.64
C ALA A 296 13.59 4.76 42.44
N ARG A 297 13.49 4.23 41.21
CA ARG A 297 13.12 5.00 40.00
C ARG A 297 11.60 5.03 39.75
N GLY A 298 10.81 4.38 40.60
CA GLY A 298 9.38 4.17 40.43
C GLY A 298 9.03 2.72 40.08
N ILE A 299 7.79 2.54 39.65
CA ILE A 299 7.23 1.23 39.30
C ILE A 299 7.39 1.02 37.80
N LEU A 300 8.20 0.03 37.40
CA LEU A 300 8.38 -0.36 36.01
C LEU A 300 7.37 -1.46 35.66
N LEU A 301 6.50 -1.18 34.70
CA LEU A 301 5.64 -2.16 34.05
C LEU A 301 6.30 -2.61 32.74
N THR A 302 6.54 -3.91 32.63
CA THR A 302 7.09 -4.55 31.43
C THR A 302 6.09 -5.54 30.86
N LEU A 303 5.87 -5.48 29.54
CA LEU A 303 4.98 -6.38 28.81
C LEU A 303 5.73 -7.02 27.65
N ASP A 304 6.13 -8.29 27.79
CA ASP A 304 6.77 -9.01 26.69
C ASP A 304 5.76 -9.29 25.56
N GLN A 305 6.25 -9.21 24.32
CA GLN A 305 5.49 -9.35 23.08
C GLN A 305 5.96 -10.60 22.31
N PRO A 306 5.73 -11.82 22.81
CA PRO A 306 6.26 -13.04 22.19
C PRO A 306 5.67 -13.35 20.81
N ALA A 307 4.55 -12.73 20.44
CA ALA A 307 3.95 -12.86 19.11
C ALA A 307 4.57 -11.91 18.06
N LEU A 308 5.45 -11.00 18.49
CA LEU A 308 6.14 -10.06 17.62
C LEU A 308 7.45 -10.66 17.14
N HIS A 309 7.59 -10.82 15.83
CA HIS A 309 8.87 -11.22 15.24
C HIS A 309 9.89 -10.08 15.38
N VAL A 310 11.10 -10.38 15.80
CA VAL A 310 12.17 -9.39 15.93
C VAL A 310 13.37 -9.85 15.12
N HIS A 311 13.89 -8.97 14.28
CA HIS A 311 15.16 -9.14 13.59
C HIS A 311 15.96 -7.86 13.74
N GLY A 312 17.18 -7.98 14.28
CA GLY A 312 17.98 -6.84 14.70
C GLY A 312 17.52 -6.22 16.01
N ASP A 313 18.34 -5.34 16.55
CA ASP A 313 18.05 -4.60 17.76
C ASP A 313 17.42 -3.24 17.42
N GLY A 314 16.59 -2.72 18.32
CA GLY A 314 15.97 -1.42 18.13
C GLY A 314 15.16 -0.95 19.32
N GLU A 315 14.87 0.35 19.33
CA GLU A 315 13.99 0.96 20.31
C GLU A 315 12.99 1.88 19.58
N LEU A 316 11.71 1.69 19.87
CA LEU A 316 10.63 2.47 19.27
C LEU A 316 9.84 3.19 20.35
N ASP A 317 9.43 4.43 20.08
CA ASP A 317 8.48 5.13 20.94
C ASP A 317 7.15 4.36 20.99
N ALA A 318 6.65 4.16 22.19
CA ALA A 318 5.40 3.46 22.46
C ALA A 318 4.51 4.29 23.40
N ARG A 319 3.23 3.95 23.39
CA ARG A 319 2.23 4.48 24.33
C ARG A 319 1.53 3.33 25.01
N LEU A 320 1.52 3.36 26.34
CA LEU A 320 0.73 2.45 27.16
C LEU A 320 -0.44 3.23 27.73
N LEU A 321 -1.66 2.77 27.46
CA LEU A 321 -2.87 3.42 27.96
C LEU A 321 -3.43 2.61 29.12
N LEU A 322 -3.72 3.29 30.22
CA LEU A 322 -4.52 2.82 31.34
C LEU A 322 -5.90 3.46 31.22
N ASP A 323 -6.83 2.73 30.61
CA ASP A 323 -8.09 3.27 30.09
C ASP A 323 -7.88 4.46 29.15
N SER A 324 -8.11 5.69 29.62
CA SER A 324 -7.90 6.93 28.87
C SER A 324 -6.57 7.63 29.20
N PHE A 325 -5.86 7.20 30.24
CA PHE A 325 -4.62 7.82 30.67
C PHE A 325 -3.43 7.25 29.89
N ALA A 326 -2.69 8.11 29.19
CA ALA A 326 -1.56 7.70 28.36
C ALA A 326 -0.23 7.86 29.10
N LEU A 327 0.50 6.76 29.22
CA LEU A 327 1.88 6.70 29.70
C LEU A 327 2.84 6.63 28.51
N ARG A 328 3.96 7.34 28.62
CA ARG A 328 5.08 7.15 27.69
C ARG A 328 5.69 5.78 27.94
N ALA A 329 5.87 5.02 26.87
CA ALA A 329 6.48 3.71 26.90
C ALA A 329 7.54 3.61 25.79
N ARG A 330 8.34 2.54 25.83
CA ARG A 330 9.28 2.17 24.78
C ARG A 330 9.07 0.71 24.42
N LEU A 331 9.05 0.40 23.13
CA LEU A 331 9.19 -0.98 22.66
C LEU A 331 10.69 -1.24 22.47
N VAL A 332 11.25 -2.10 23.32
CA VAL A 332 12.64 -2.52 23.28
C VAL A 332 12.73 -3.86 22.57
N CYS A 333 13.45 -3.90 21.46
CA CYS A 333 13.73 -5.09 20.66
C CYS A 333 15.20 -5.47 20.83
N ARG A 334 15.47 -6.64 21.42
CA ARG A 334 16.84 -7.17 21.61
C ARG A 334 16.86 -8.68 21.57
N ASP A 335 17.90 -9.24 20.94
CA ASP A 335 18.15 -10.68 20.93
C ASP A 335 16.94 -11.52 20.45
N GLY A 336 16.23 -11.02 19.44
CA GLY A 336 15.02 -11.68 18.90
C GLY A 336 13.77 -11.58 19.79
N SER A 337 13.84 -10.83 20.88
CA SER A 337 12.72 -10.59 21.80
C SER A 337 12.25 -9.14 21.75
N ALA A 338 10.97 -8.92 22.05
CA ALA A 338 10.39 -7.60 22.15
C ALA A 338 9.64 -7.44 23.47
N ARG A 339 9.81 -6.30 24.13
CA ARG A 339 9.06 -5.94 25.34
C ARG A 339 8.73 -4.46 25.38
N VAL A 340 7.54 -4.14 25.88
CA VAL A 340 7.14 -2.76 26.13
C VAL A 340 7.48 -2.42 27.57
N GLU A 341 8.22 -1.34 27.78
CA GLU A 341 8.60 -0.82 29.10
C GLU A 341 7.94 0.54 29.34
N ALA A 342 7.27 0.70 30.48
CA ALA A 342 6.65 1.96 30.90
C ALA A 342 6.80 2.16 32.41
N LEU A 343 7.15 3.37 32.84
CA LEU A 343 7.01 3.74 34.24
C LEU A 343 5.52 3.92 34.54
N ALA A 344 4.98 3.03 35.37
CA ALA A 344 3.57 2.99 35.72
C ALA A 344 3.27 3.96 36.86
N SER A 345 2.20 4.74 36.67
CA SER A 345 1.58 5.55 37.70
C SER A 345 0.07 5.54 37.44
N SER A 346 -0.71 5.26 38.48
CA SER A 346 -2.16 5.21 38.41
C SER A 346 -2.77 5.42 39.79
N LEU A 347 -4.01 5.88 39.82
CA LEU A 347 -4.83 5.89 41.03
C LEU A 347 -5.23 4.45 41.41
N ALA A 348 -5.59 4.26 42.69
CA ALA A 348 -6.18 3.02 43.17
C ALA A 348 -7.42 2.66 42.33
N GLY A 349 -7.52 1.40 41.93
CA GLY A 349 -8.56 0.93 41.03
C GLY A 349 -8.07 -0.11 40.04
N VAL A 350 -8.83 -0.29 38.96
CA VAL A 350 -8.54 -1.25 37.90
C VAL A 350 -8.66 -0.56 36.56
N SER A 351 -7.59 -0.58 35.76
CA SER A 351 -7.54 0.05 34.45
C SER A 351 -7.14 -0.93 33.36
N ARG A 352 -7.81 -0.87 32.20
CA ARG A 352 -7.47 -1.72 31.06
C ARG A 352 -6.20 -1.21 30.39
N ILE A 353 -5.35 -2.15 29.99
CA ILE A 353 -4.09 -1.84 29.33
C ILE A 353 -4.28 -1.92 27.81
N ALA A 354 -4.00 -0.82 27.10
CA ALA A 354 -3.86 -0.81 25.65
C ALA A 354 -2.46 -0.33 25.23
N LEU A 355 -2.00 -0.79 24.06
CA LEU A 355 -0.68 -0.48 23.52
C LEU A 355 -0.80 0.18 22.15
N GLY A 356 -0.10 1.29 21.98
CA GLY A 356 0.12 1.94 20.70
C GLY A 356 1.60 1.97 20.37
N VAL A 357 1.99 1.27 19.30
CA VAL A 357 3.35 1.33 18.74
C VAL A 357 3.20 1.48 17.23
N GLY A 358 3.71 2.58 16.67
CA GLY A 358 3.45 2.99 15.28
C GLY A 358 2.29 4.01 15.14
N GLY A 359 1.81 4.20 13.91
CA GLY A 359 0.82 5.20 13.51
C GLY A 359 -0.66 4.81 13.72
N GLY A 360 -0.95 3.59 14.18
CA GLY A 360 -2.31 3.09 14.40
C GLY A 360 -2.95 3.43 15.76
N LYS A 361 -4.26 3.19 15.89
CA LYS A 361 -4.97 3.31 17.17
C LYS A 361 -4.45 2.27 18.17
N PRO A 362 -4.25 2.62 19.46
CA PRO A 362 -3.86 1.65 20.46
C PRO A 362 -4.81 0.45 20.54
N VAL A 363 -4.23 -0.75 20.69
CA VAL A 363 -4.97 -2.02 20.75
C VAL A 363 -5.00 -2.54 22.18
N GLN A 364 -6.15 -3.05 22.59
CA GLN A 364 -6.33 -3.66 23.90
C GLN A 364 -5.46 -4.92 24.02
N THR A 365 -4.70 -5.00 25.11
CA THR A 365 -3.78 -6.13 25.35
C THR A 365 -4.49 -7.38 25.87
N GLY A 366 -5.73 -7.23 26.34
CA GLY A 366 -6.40 -8.27 27.14
C GLY A 366 -5.95 -8.30 28.60
N LEU A 367 -5.14 -7.32 29.03
CA LEU A 367 -4.67 -7.17 30.41
C LEU A 367 -5.29 -5.95 31.08
N ARG A 368 -5.30 -5.96 32.41
CA ARG A 368 -5.66 -4.83 33.25
C ARG A 368 -4.63 -4.65 34.37
N LEU A 369 -4.35 -3.40 34.71
CA LEU A 369 -3.55 -3.03 35.87
C LEU A 369 -4.50 -2.82 37.06
N ARG A 370 -4.23 -3.48 38.18
CA ARG A 370 -4.88 -3.24 39.46
C ARG A 370 -3.90 -2.51 40.37
N VAL A 371 -4.36 -1.42 40.95
CA VAL A 371 -3.64 -0.66 41.98
C VAL A 371 -4.48 -0.72 43.24
N ASP A 372 -3.93 -1.24 44.33
CA ASP A 372 -4.66 -1.33 45.60
C ASP A 372 -4.66 0.00 46.38
N GLY A 373 -5.25 0.00 47.57
CA GLY A 373 -5.37 1.20 48.41
C GLY A 373 -4.05 1.71 49.00
N VAL A 374 -2.97 0.93 48.93
CA VAL A 374 -1.62 1.33 49.37
C VAL A 374 -0.68 1.61 48.19
N GLY A 375 -1.18 1.51 46.96
CA GLY A 375 -0.42 1.79 45.74
C GLY A 375 0.28 0.58 45.13
N ALA A 376 0.11 -0.62 45.70
CA ALA A 376 0.72 -1.82 45.13
C ALA A 376 0.05 -2.18 43.81
N MET A 377 0.87 -2.46 42.80
CA MET A 377 0.42 -2.68 41.43
C MET A 377 0.55 -4.14 41.02
N THR A 378 -0.52 -4.70 40.47
CA THR A 378 -0.53 -6.05 39.89
C THR A 378 -1.20 -6.04 38.53
N VAL A 379 -0.69 -6.84 37.60
CA VAL A 379 -1.35 -7.06 36.30
C VAL A 379 -2.28 -8.26 36.42
N GLU A 380 -3.38 -8.26 35.68
CA GLU A 380 -4.35 -9.35 35.63
C GLU A 380 -4.86 -9.53 34.20
N ALA A 381 -5.25 -10.75 33.84
CA ALA A 381 -5.99 -10.98 32.61
C ALA A 381 -7.39 -10.36 32.71
N VAL A 382 -7.88 -9.79 31.61
CA VAL A 382 -9.29 -9.40 31.49
C VAL A 382 -10.11 -10.70 31.39
N PRO A 383 -11.07 -10.93 32.29
CA PRO A 383 -11.89 -12.13 32.22
C PRO A 383 -12.67 -12.17 30.90
N PRO A 384 -12.88 -13.36 30.30
CA PRO A 384 -13.68 -13.48 29.08
C PRO A 384 -15.07 -12.91 29.34
N SER A 385 -15.51 -11.96 28.51
CA SER A 385 -16.88 -11.46 28.61
C SER A 385 -17.84 -12.60 28.32
N LYS A 386 -18.88 -12.77 29.16
CA LYS A 386 -19.98 -13.70 28.83
C LYS A 386 -20.45 -13.42 27.40
N PRO A 387 -20.67 -14.46 26.57
CA PRO A 387 -21.14 -14.27 25.21
C PRO A 387 -22.40 -13.41 25.25
N LYS A 388 -22.36 -12.27 24.54
CA LYS A 388 -23.51 -11.40 24.41
C LYS A 388 -24.61 -12.26 23.78
N ALA A 389 -25.73 -12.44 24.49
CA ALA A 389 -26.86 -13.21 23.99
C ALA A 389 -27.15 -12.75 22.55
N PRO A 390 -27.42 -13.70 21.62
CA PRO A 390 -27.70 -13.33 20.24
C PRO A 390 -28.77 -12.24 20.24
N PRO A 391 -28.59 -11.17 19.43
CA PRO A 391 -29.59 -10.13 19.35
C PRO A 391 -30.94 -10.80 19.11
N ALA A 392 -31.92 -10.49 19.96
CA ALA A 392 -33.28 -10.97 19.79
C ALA A 392 -33.67 -10.78 18.32
N ALA A 393 -34.20 -11.83 17.70
CA ALA A 393 -34.60 -11.82 16.31
C ALA A 393 -35.33 -10.50 16.03
N PRO A 394 -34.97 -9.77 14.96
CA PRO A 394 -35.57 -8.46 14.70
C PRO A 394 -37.09 -8.62 14.74
N ALA A 395 -37.74 -7.87 15.62
CA ALA A 395 -39.18 -7.78 15.61
C ALA A 395 -39.59 -7.47 14.17
N GLY A 396 -40.50 -8.28 13.62
CA GLY A 396 -40.91 -8.17 12.23
C GLY A 396 -41.22 -6.72 11.85
N PRO A 397 -41.03 -6.35 10.57
CA PRO A 397 -41.04 -4.96 10.15
C PRO A 397 -42.26 -4.23 10.69
N PRO A 398 -42.12 -2.98 11.17
CA PRO A 398 -43.23 -2.23 11.75
C PRO A 398 -44.40 -2.21 10.76
N ARG A 399 -45.61 -2.48 11.27
CA ARG A 399 -46.88 -2.63 10.51
C ARG A 399 -47.19 -1.49 9.52
N LEU A 400 -46.45 -0.38 9.59
CA LEU A 400 -46.50 0.75 8.66
C LEU A 400 -45.88 0.44 7.28
N VAL A 401 -44.77 -0.31 7.22
CA VAL A 401 -44.05 -0.63 5.98
C VAL A 401 -44.83 -1.63 5.11
N GLN A 402 -45.55 -2.57 5.74
CA GLN A 402 -46.45 -3.48 5.04
C GLN A 402 -47.68 -2.78 4.45
N ARG A 403 -48.13 -1.66 5.03
CA ARG A 403 -49.23 -0.85 4.47
C ARG A 403 -48.80 -0.02 3.26
N ILE A 404 -47.55 0.43 3.22
CA ILE A 404 -46.98 1.17 2.08
C ILE A 404 -46.73 0.22 0.88
N ARG A 405 -46.24 -1.00 1.14
CA ARG A 405 -46.03 -2.03 0.10
C ARG A 405 -47.32 -2.46 -0.62
N ARG A 406 -48.48 -2.34 0.02
CA ARG A 406 -49.79 -2.66 -0.59
C ARG A 406 -50.37 -1.54 -1.46
N ARG A 407 -49.69 -0.38 -1.59
CA ARG A 407 -50.20 0.79 -2.32
C ARG A 407 -49.25 1.36 -3.38
N ALA A 408 -48.13 0.71 -3.67
CA ALA A 408 -47.21 1.15 -4.72
C ALA A 408 -47.37 0.29 -5.98
N PRO A 409 -47.62 0.88 -7.17
CA PRO A 409 -47.66 0.12 -8.43
C PRO A 409 -46.26 -0.30 -8.90
N GLU A 410 -46.13 -1.53 -9.38
CA GLU A 410 -44.95 -2.06 -10.11
C GLU A 410 -44.88 -1.37 -11.49
N PRO A 411 -43.73 -0.86 -12.00
CA PRO A 411 -42.35 -1.27 -11.71
C PRO A 411 -41.31 -0.12 -11.62
N LEU A 412 -40.48 -0.08 -10.57
CA LEU A 412 -39.24 0.74 -10.53
C LEU A 412 -37.99 -0.06 -10.16
N GLU A 413 -38.05 -1.39 -10.31
CA GLU A 413 -36.90 -2.30 -10.16
C GLU A 413 -35.69 -1.95 -11.06
N PRO A 414 -35.86 -1.50 -12.33
CA PRO A 414 -34.71 -1.21 -13.20
C PRO A 414 -33.96 0.08 -12.86
N VAL A 415 -34.63 1.05 -12.24
CA VAL A 415 -34.06 2.38 -11.95
C VAL A 415 -33.26 2.35 -10.64
N VAL A 416 -33.72 1.57 -9.65
CA VAL A 416 -33.02 1.39 -8.37
C VAL A 416 -31.70 0.60 -8.55
N ARG A 417 -31.65 -0.35 -9.49
CA ARG A 417 -30.42 -1.10 -9.81
C ARG A 417 -29.35 -0.28 -10.53
N ARG A 418 -29.71 0.81 -11.23
CA ARG A 418 -28.73 1.74 -11.83
C ARG A 418 -28.17 2.74 -10.82
N LEU A 419 -28.97 3.18 -9.85
CA LEU A 419 -28.55 4.19 -8.86
C LEU A 419 -27.58 3.64 -7.80
N SER A 420 -27.56 2.33 -7.55
CA SER A 420 -26.65 1.67 -6.60
C SER A 420 -25.20 1.56 -7.08
N ARG A 421 -24.92 1.88 -8.35
CA ARG A 421 -23.58 1.85 -8.94
C ARG A 421 -22.84 3.20 -8.90
N VAL A 422 -23.50 4.27 -8.42
CA VAL A 422 -22.88 5.59 -8.26
C VAL A 422 -22.43 5.78 -6.80
N PRO A 423 -21.11 5.97 -6.52
CA PRO A 423 -20.56 5.98 -5.16
C PRO A 423 -21.20 7.01 -4.21
N VAL A 424 -21.58 8.17 -4.74
CA VAL A 424 -22.13 9.29 -3.95
C VAL A 424 -23.53 8.98 -3.41
N LEU A 425 -24.36 8.30 -4.19
CA LEU A 425 -25.72 7.92 -3.78
C LEU A 425 -25.73 6.73 -2.80
N ARG A 426 -24.64 5.95 -2.75
CA ARG A 426 -24.45 4.83 -1.82
C ARG A 426 -24.30 5.29 -0.35
N ARG A 427 -23.93 6.56 -0.11
CA ARG A 427 -23.94 7.18 1.23
C ARG A 427 -25.33 7.66 1.64
N ALA A 428 -26.05 8.32 0.73
CA ALA A 428 -27.41 8.79 0.98
C ALA A 428 -28.38 7.62 1.23
N TYR A 429 -28.26 6.53 0.45
CA TYR A 429 -29.07 5.33 0.64
C TYR A 429 -28.80 4.65 2.00
N ARG A 430 -27.55 4.62 2.46
CA ARG A 430 -27.18 4.08 3.78
C ARG A 430 -27.69 4.92 4.94
N SER A 431 -27.77 6.25 4.81
CA SER A 431 -28.33 7.09 5.88
C SER A 431 -29.86 7.03 5.96
N LEU A 432 -30.53 6.70 4.84
CA LEU A 432 -31.99 6.58 4.77
C LEU A 432 -32.49 5.23 5.31
N MET A 433 -31.67 4.16 5.22
CA MET A 433 -31.99 2.83 5.75
C MET A 433 -31.59 2.62 7.22
N ALA A 434 -30.88 3.58 7.83
CA ALA A 434 -30.40 3.52 9.21
C ALA A 434 -31.27 4.31 10.21
N ARG A 435 -32.53 4.61 9.87
CA ARG A 435 -33.51 5.26 10.76
C ARG A 435 -34.71 4.37 11.03
#